data_AF-A0A661NGE3-F1
#
_entry.id   AF-A0A661NGE3-F1
#
_cell.length_a   1.000
_cell.length_b   1.000
_cell.length_c   1.000
_cell.angle_alpha   90.00
_cell.angle_beta   90.00
_cell.angle_gamma   90.00
#
_symmetry.space_group_name_H-M   'P 1'
#
loop_
_entity.id
_entity.type
_entity.pdbx_description
1 polymer ?
#
loop_
_entity_poly.entity_id
_entity_poly.type
_entity_poly.pdbx_seq_one_letter_code
_entity_poly.pdbx_strand_id
1 'polypeptide(L)'
;MSRAIGYLLVFAVLTFGSACGDENVEIFVDVQTDLVPGTDFDQVSTELLSDEARPPERSSRISAGPADDFVAGHRVAEFADLAKGTYTLRVTLTLADAPVVSERLLIQLVSDRAVTVEIDGACAGVVCPGPGDPAGATECVAGACVAASLDAGADTGVDAGTDTGVDAGELMILAPTSPINVNVSARLGATGGVAPYSFSLVSGEGAVDAEGVLMTPNYGGEMRVRVTDSVDGTAEVTVSVGGTGLFAVGGYYGMVSDLVRETTDGSAWTSHMLPLTRGEVVSVVFEDALYILGGYESGTGNVDAVIRSQDGTADSWRAAGLLPAPRGWGGAVVHDGRIIYAGGRDGDVRENTDVFASADGATWAKIGDLPEPSTWGGLATFQGKLFYLGGKRVDGASDAIWTSTDGSSWTVETETLPGRRAGGSIVVFQGRLWYIGGLDEPPAGRKQVWSSADGLVWTDAGFDFPVTTYNAGATVHDGRIWIVGGNSGTYSASVYSSADGLLWTQAEDMPQAADRVGALSFTPTPATP
;
A
#
# COMPACT_ATOMS: atom_id res chain seq x y z
N MET A 1 -3.27 78.07 9.14
CA MET A 1 -3.25 76.97 8.14
C MET A 1 -1.78 76.60 8.00
N SER A 2 -1.24 75.48 8.46
CA SER A 2 -1.74 74.11 8.55
C SER A 2 -1.24 73.49 9.88
N ARG A 3 -2.12 72.75 10.57
CA ARG A 3 -1.78 71.93 11.75
C ARG A 3 -1.41 70.54 11.23
N ALA A 4 -0.19 70.08 11.48
CA ALA A 4 0.18 68.67 11.28
C ALA A 4 0.30 68.00 12.65
N ILE A 5 -0.58 67.03 12.84
CA ILE A 5 -0.80 66.22 14.03
C ILE A 5 0.32 65.16 14.07
N GLY A 6 1.09 65.14 15.16
CA GLY A 6 2.06 64.07 15.43
C GLY A 6 1.32 62.81 15.89
N TYR A 7 1.43 61.74 15.11
CA TYR A 7 1.01 60.40 15.54
C TYR A 7 2.08 59.81 16.44
N LEU A 8 1.74 59.68 17.72
CA LEU A 8 2.48 58.89 18.71
C LEU A 8 2.05 57.42 18.53
N LEU A 9 2.93 56.59 17.97
CA LEU A 9 2.78 55.13 17.95
C LEU A 9 2.97 54.62 19.38
N VAL A 10 1.86 54.37 20.08
CA VAL A 10 1.84 53.63 21.33
C VAL A 10 2.05 52.15 21.00
N PHE A 11 3.21 51.60 21.38
CA PHE A 11 3.40 50.16 21.50
C PHE A 11 2.47 49.65 22.60
N ALA A 12 1.30 49.13 22.22
CA ALA A 12 0.56 48.22 23.08
C ALA A 12 1.30 46.89 23.06
N VAL A 13 2.11 46.66 24.10
CA VAL A 13 2.51 45.30 24.48
C VAL A 13 1.25 44.63 25.01
N LEU A 14 0.49 44.02 24.11
CA LEU A 14 -0.44 42.96 24.46
C LEU A 14 0.44 41.77 24.86
N THR A 15 0.72 41.68 26.16
CA THR A 15 1.01 40.38 26.78
C THR A 15 -0.23 39.53 26.57
N PHE A 16 -0.27 38.77 25.47
CA PHE A 16 -1.04 37.55 25.48
C PHE A 16 -0.36 36.68 26.52
N GLY A 17 -0.99 36.59 27.69
CA GLY A 17 -0.75 35.47 28.57
C GLY A 17 -0.85 34.22 27.71
N SER A 18 0.14 33.36 27.83
CA SER A 18 0.08 31.98 27.40
C SER A 18 -1.12 31.33 28.08
N ALA A 19 -2.30 31.44 27.48
CA ALA A 19 -3.29 30.40 27.57
C ALA A 19 -2.78 29.33 26.60
N CYS A 20 -2.28 28.22 27.15
CA CYS A 20 -2.23 26.98 26.41
C CYS A 20 -3.64 26.79 25.83
N GLY A 21 -3.79 26.97 24.52
CA GLY A 21 -5.02 26.58 23.85
C GLY A 21 -5.02 25.07 23.87
N ASP A 22 -5.78 24.49 24.78
CA ASP A 22 -6.16 23.10 24.65
C ASP A 22 -6.79 22.96 23.26
N GLU A 23 -6.14 22.21 22.38
CA GLU A 23 -6.65 21.92 21.04
C GLU A 23 -7.92 21.09 21.20
N ASN A 24 -9.06 21.79 21.22
CA ASN A 24 -10.35 21.16 21.09
C ASN A 24 -10.45 20.48 19.72
N VAL A 25 -11.04 19.31 19.69
CA VAL A 25 -11.23 18.50 18.47
C VAL A 25 -12.71 18.36 18.14
N GLU A 26 -12.99 18.16 16.86
CA GLU A 26 -14.34 17.94 16.34
C GLU A 26 -14.53 16.49 15.88
N ILE A 27 -15.72 15.94 16.13
CA ILE A 27 -16.14 14.65 15.59
C ILE A 27 -17.40 14.79 14.75
N PHE A 28 -17.34 14.15 13.59
CA PHE A 28 -18.43 14.00 12.65
C PHE A 28 -18.90 12.55 12.65
N VAL A 29 -20.20 12.31 12.80
CA VAL A 29 -20.77 10.96 12.90
C VAL A 29 -21.74 10.72 11.77
N ASP A 30 -21.38 9.81 10.89
CA ASP A 30 -22.22 9.29 9.81
C ASP A 30 -22.80 7.93 10.22
N VAL A 31 -23.99 7.59 9.75
CA VAL A 31 -24.59 6.26 9.93
C VAL A 31 -24.87 5.67 8.57
N GLN A 32 -24.47 4.41 8.40
CA GLN A 32 -24.78 3.63 7.21
C GLN A 32 -25.54 2.36 7.62
N THR A 33 -26.67 2.09 6.98
CA THR A 33 -27.50 0.93 7.32
C THR A 33 -28.34 0.48 6.13
N ASP A 34 -28.65 -0.81 6.08
CA ASP A 34 -29.61 -1.41 5.14
C ASP A 34 -31.06 -1.33 5.64
N LEU A 35 -31.28 -0.90 6.89
CA LEU A 35 -32.60 -0.61 7.45
C LEU A 35 -33.24 0.57 6.71
N VAL A 36 -34.54 0.47 6.43
CA VAL A 36 -35.27 1.44 5.61
C VAL A 36 -35.80 2.58 6.48
N PRO A 37 -35.32 3.84 6.31
CA PRO A 37 -35.81 4.97 7.11
C PRO A 37 -37.29 5.27 6.82
N GLY A 38 -38.03 5.63 7.88
CA GLY A 38 -39.48 5.78 7.88
C GLY A 38 -40.27 4.46 7.92
N THR A 39 -39.62 3.30 7.77
CA THR A 39 -40.24 1.97 7.87
C THR A 39 -39.69 1.18 9.05
N ASP A 40 -38.38 1.01 9.11
CA ASP A 40 -37.68 0.22 10.14
C ASP A 40 -37.18 1.09 11.31
N PHE A 41 -36.93 2.37 11.07
CA PHE A 41 -36.64 3.40 12.08
C PHE A 41 -37.12 4.76 11.60
N ASP A 42 -37.49 5.65 12.51
CA ASP A 42 -37.94 7.03 12.21
C ASP A 42 -37.07 8.10 12.88
N GLN A 43 -36.09 7.69 13.68
CA GLN A 43 -35.23 8.61 14.42
C GLN A 43 -33.87 7.96 14.75
N VAL A 44 -32.81 8.75 14.72
CA VAL A 44 -31.44 8.38 15.11
C VAL A 44 -31.00 9.22 16.29
N SER A 45 -30.51 8.59 17.35
CA SER A 45 -29.96 9.24 18.53
C SER A 45 -28.48 8.89 18.68
N THR A 46 -27.63 9.91 18.75
CA THR A 46 -26.17 9.76 18.89
C THR A 46 -25.73 10.37 20.20
N GLU A 47 -25.08 9.59 21.07
CA GLU A 47 -24.57 10.00 22.37
C GLU A 47 -23.06 9.83 22.42
N LEU A 48 -22.34 10.84 22.91
CA LEU A 48 -20.91 10.77 23.19
C LEU A 48 -20.69 10.80 24.70
N LEU A 49 -20.02 9.78 25.24
CA LEU A 49 -19.77 9.61 26.67
C LEU A 49 -18.26 9.58 26.96
N SER A 50 -17.77 10.40 27.90
CA SER A 50 -16.45 10.24 28.51
C SER A 50 -16.54 9.26 29.70
N ASP A 51 -15.58 8.33 29.80
CA ASP A 51 -15.42 7.28 30.84
C ASP A 51 -16.62 7.00 31.76
N GLU A 52 -17.39 5.95 31.44
CA GLU A 52 -18.52 5.36 32.23
C GLU A 52 -19.51 6.34 32.90
N ALA A 53 -19.53 7.63 32.56
CA ALA A 53 -20.40 8.60 33.19
C ALA A 53 -21.83 8.57 32.62
N ARG A 54 -22.83 8.78 33.49
CA ARG A 54 -24.17 9.25 33.12
C ARG A 54 -24.44 10.56 33.85
N PRO A 55 -24.88 11.64 33.16
CA PRO A 55 -25.40 11.71 31.78
C PRO A 55 -24.32 11.84 30.66
N PRO A 56 -24.67 11.64 29.37
CA PRO A 56 -23.74 11.79 28.23
C PRO A 56 -23.18 13.21 28.13
N GLU A 57 -21.94 13.34 27.64
CA GLU A 57 -21.25 14.62 27.51
C GLU A 57 -21.78 15.47 26.34
N ARG A 58 -22.14 14.80 25.23
CA ARG A 58 -22.83 15.39 24.08
C ARG A 58 -23.88 14.42 23.55
N SER A 59 -24.95 14.94 22.97
CA SER A 59 -25.96 14.12 22.30
C SER A 59 -26.62 14.87 21.15
N SER A 60 -26.89 14.16 20.06
CA SER A 60 -27.67 14.60 18.91
C SER A 60 -28.85 13.67 18.70
N ARG A 61 -29.93 14.19 18.13
CA ARG A 61 -31.09 13.40 17.71
C ARG A 61 -31.67 13.99 16.43
N ILE A 62 -31.81 13.17 15.41
CA ILE A 62 -32.40 13.55 14.13
C ILE A 62 -33.58 12.65 13.78
N SER A 63 -34.53 13.18 13.02
CA SER A 63 -35.58 12.38 12.39
C SER A 63 -35.05 11.76 11.09
N ALA A 64 -35.49 10.55 10.77
CA ALA A 64 -35.17 9.84 9.53
C ALA A 64 -36.46 9.50 8.78
N GLY A 65 -36.52 9.86 7.50
CA GLY A 65 -37.66 9.63 6.63
C GLY A 65 -37.28 8.95 5.31
N PRO A 66 -38.28 8.55 4.50
CA PRO A 66 -38.05 7.76 3.28
C PRO A 66 -37.23 8.44 2.18
N ALA A 67 -36.89 9.73 2.34
CA ALA A 67 -36.07 10.50 1.41
C ALA A 67 -34.59 10.56 1.84
N ASP A 68 -34.28 10.13 3.06
CA ASP A 68 -32.92 10.11 3.58
C ASP A 68 -32.22 8.84 3.10
N ASP A 69 -31.04 8.99 2.51
CA ASP A 69 -30.24 7.88 2.01
C ASP A 69 -29.23 7.45 3.10
N PHE A 70 -29.61 6.46 3.90
CA PHE A 70 -28.72 5.83 4.87
C PHE A 70 -27.91 4.68 4.28
N VAL A 71 -28.16 4.26 3.03
CA VAL A 71 -27.35 3.23 2.37
C VAL A 71 -26.04 3.82 1.86
N ALA A 72 -26.05 5.08 1.41
CA ALA A 72 -24.85 5.83 1.01
C ALA A 72 -24.11 6.51 2.20
N GLY A 73 -24.61 6.34 3.42
CA GLY A 73 -24.13 7.02 4.63
C GLY A 73 -24.79 8.40 4.83
N HIS A 74 -25.25 8.67 6.05
CA HIS A 74 -25.96 9.91 6.40
C HIS A 74 -25.40 10.56 7.66
N ARG A 75 -25.15 11.87 7.63
CA ARG A 75 -24.65 12.64 8.78
C ARG A 75 -25.70 12.78 9.87
N VAL A 76 -25.43 12.21 11.04
CA VAL A 76 -26.39 12.18 12.18
C VAL A 76 -25.96 13.03 13.37
N ALA A 77 -24.66 13.32 13.51
CA ALA A 77 -24.17 14.20 14.57
C ALA A 77 -22.87 14.90 14.20
N GLU A 78 -22.69 16.10 14.75
CA GLU A 78 -21.45 16.88 14.72
C GLU A 78 -21.22 17.42 16.13
N PHE A 79 -20.10 17.05 16.75
CA PHE A 79 -19.74 17.50 18.09
C PHE A 79 -18.38 18.19 18.04
N ALA A 80 -18.38 19.50 18.20
CA ALA A 80 -17.18 20.32 18.34
C ALA A 80 -16.82 20.55 19.81
N ASP A 81 -15.69 21.21 20.04
CA ASP A 81 -15.20 21.62 21.35
C ASP A 81 -14.99 20.44 22.33
N LEU A 82 -14.46 19.33 21.83
CA LEU A 82 -14.15 18.14 22.62
C LEU A 82 -12.70 18.13 23.08
N ALA A 83 -12.45 17.66 24.30
CA ALA A 83 -11.09 17.41 24.75
C ALA A 83 -10.51 16.20 24.00
N LYS A 84 -9.19 16.17 23.82
CA LYS A 84 -8.52 14.95 23.36
C LYS A 84 -8.63 13.87 24.43
N GLY A 85 -9.03 12.67 24.05
CA GLY A 85 -9.33 11.61 25.00
C GLY A 85 -10.04 10.42 24.39
N THR A 86 -10.41 9.46 25.23
CA THR A 86 -11.20 8.30 24.83
C THR A 86 -12.66 8.55 25.15
N TYR A 87 -13.52 8.29 24.17
CA TYR A 87 -14.96 8.43 24.28
C TYR A 87 -15.64 7.13 23.86
N THR A 88 -16.81 6.87 24.43
CA THR A 88 -17.76 5.89 23.89
C THR A 88 -18.79 6.64 23.06
N LEU A 89 -18.82 6.37 21.77
CA LEU A 89 -19.87 6.80 20.87
C LEU A 89 -20.99 5.76 20.88
N ARG A 90 -22.23 6.17 21.16
CA ARG A 90 -23.40 5.31 21.06
C ARG A 90 -24.35 5.86 20.00
N VAL A 91 -24.71 5.04 19.03
CA VAL A 91 -25.76 5.36 18.05
C VAL A 91 -26.95 4.45 18.31
N THR A 92 -28.16 4.99 18.30
CA THR A 92 -29.39 4.22 18.51
C THR A 92 -30.42 4.62 17.47
N LEU A 93 -30.87 3.63 16.69
CA LEU A 93 -32.01 3.79 15.80
C LEU A 93 -33.28 3.46 16.57
N THR A 94 -34.30 4.28 16.44
CA THR A 94 -35.61 4.08 17.09
C THR A 94 -36.73 4.15 16.06
N LEU A 95 -37.79 3.37 16.29
CA LEU A 95 -39.05 3.45 15.57
C LEU A 95 -40.17 3.68 16.59
N ALA A 96 -40.96 4.75 16.43
CA ALA A 96 -42.04 5.10 17.36
C ALA A 96 -41.58 5.11 18.84
N ASP A 97 -40.42 5.73 19.09
CA ASP A 97 -39.74 5.82 20.40
C ASP A 97 -39.25 4.49 21.01
N ALA A 98 -39.39 3.35 20.31
CA ALA A 98 -38.81 2.08 20.72
C ALA A 98 -37.42 1.89 20.07
N PRO A 99 -36.38 1.48 20.83
CA PRO A 99 -35.07 1.18 20.24
C PRO A 99 -35.18 -0.05 19.33
N VAL A 100 -34.70 0.11 18.10
CA VAL A 100 -34.60 -0.96 17.09
C VAL A 100 -33.21 -1.61 17.19
N VAL A 101 -32.17 -0.79 17.25
CA VAL A 101 -30.77 -1.23 17.35
C VAL A 101 -29.93 -0.13 18.01
N SER A 102 -28.89 -0.54 18.75
CA SER A 102 -28.03 0.37 19.52
C SER A 102 -26.58 -0.09 19.45
N GLU A 103 -25.74 0.67 18.75
CA GLU A 103 -24.32 0.40 18.57
C GLU A 103 -23.45 1.23 19.50
N ARG A 104 -22.31 0.67 19.92
CA ARG A 104 -21.34 1.33 20.80
C ARG A 104 -19.91 1.16 20.31
N LEU A 105 -19.23 2.26 20.05
CA LEU A 105 -17.86 2.29 19.57
C LEU A 105 -16.97 3.02 20.57
N LEU A 106 -15.81 2.44 20.89
CA LEU A 106 -14.76 3.12 21.63
C LEU A 106 -13.90 3.91 20.65
N ILE A 107 -13.82 5.22 20.81
CA ILE A 107 -13.10 6.10 19.91
C ILE A 107 -12.08 6.94 20.67
N GLN A 108 -10.88 7.03 20.11
CA GLN A 108 -9.83 7.91 20.62
C GLN A 108 -9.76 9.16 19.74
N LEU A 109 -9.98 10.32 20.36
CA LEU A 109 -9.91 11.63 19.71
C LEU A 109 -8.57 12.30 20.05
N VAL A 110 -7.72 12.44 19.04
CA VAL A 110 -6.41 13.13 19.12
C VAL A 110 -6.30 14.31 18.15
N SER A 111 -7.20 14.36 17.17
CA SER A 111 -7.43 15.40 16.16
C SER A 111 -8.90 15.32 15.72
N ASP A 112 -9.33 16.24 14.84
CA ASP A 112 -10.63 16.15 14.17
C ASP A 112 -10.80 14.81 13.45
N ARG A 113 -12.02 14.26 13.47
CA ARG A 113 -12.28 12.89 13.00
C ARG A 113 -13.68 12.75 12.42
N ALA A 114 -13.83 12.02 11.33
CA ALA A 114 -15.11 11.49 10.87
C ALA A 114 -15.21 10.00 11.23
N VAL A 115 -16.39 9.57 11.67
CA VAL A 115 -16.69 8.18 12.04
C VAL A 115 -17.99 7.77 11.36
N THR A 116 -17.93 6.75 10.53
CA THR A 116 -19.13 6.07 10.02
C THR A 116 -19.45 4.91 10.95
N VAL A 117 -20.70 4.86 11.43
CA VAL A 117 -21.24 3.74 12.22
C VAL A 117 -22.10 2.91 11.29
N GLU A 118 -21.65 1.69 11.01
CA GLU A 118 -22.39 0.76 10.18
C GLU A 118 -23.31 -0.10 11.05
N ILE A 119 -24.57 -0.24 10.62
CA ILE A 119 -25.59 -0.99 11.33
C ILE A 119 -26.25 -1.95 10.35
N ASP A 120 -26.01 -3.24 10.54
CA ASP A 120 -26.64 -4.33 9.78
C ASP A 120 -28.01 -4.69 10.38
N GLY A 121 -29.07 -4.60 9.58
CA GLY A 121 -30.44 -4.95 9.95
C GLY A 121 -30.61 -6.42 10.34
N ALA A 122 -29.74 -7.32 9.87
CA ALA A 122 -29.71 -8.72 10.32
C ALA A 122 -29.37 -8.87 11.81
N CYS A 123 -28.76 -7.85 12.42
CA CYS A 123 -28.40 -7.80 13.84
C CYS A 123 -29.43 -7.09 14.73
N ALA A 124 -30.55 -6.62 14.17
CA ALA A 124 -31.62 -5.99 14.95
C ALA A 124 -32.22 -6.97 15.98
N GLY A 125 -32.03 -6.67 17.27
CA GLY A 125 -32.52 -7.50 18.38
C GLY A 125 -31.63 -8.69 18.79
N VAL A 126 -30.44 -8.83 18.19
CA VAL A 126 -29.46 -9.84 18.59
C VAL A 126 -28.68 -9.33 19.82
N VAL A 127 -28.47 -10.18 20.82
CA VAL A 127 -27.70 -9.84 22.05
C VAL A 127 -26.52 -10.79 22.17
N CYS A 128 -25.30 -10.26 22.02
CA CYS A 128 -24.07 -11.04 22.08
C CYS A 128 -23.38 -10.91 23.45
N PRO A 129 -22.93 -12.03 24.06
CA PRO A 129 -23.13 -13.42 23.63
C PRO A 129 -24.55 -13.92 23.95
N GLY A 130 -25.17 -14.60 22.98
CA GLY A 130 -26.41 -15.33 23.10
C GLY A 130 -26.21 -16.79 23.53
N PRO A 131 -27.30 -17.51 23.83
CA PRO A 131 -27.23 -18.91 24.24
C PRO A 131 -26.70 -19.81 23.09
N GLY A 132 -25.46 -20.30 23.23
CA GLY A 132 -24.83 -21.21 22.26
C GLY A 132 -23.63 -20.61 21.52
N ASP A 133 -23.31 -19.34 21.75
CA ASP A 133 -22.26 -18.64 21.03
C ASP A 133 -20.84 -18.97 21.53
N PRO A 134 -19.80 -18.78 20.68
CA PRO A 134 -18.40 -18.98 21.05
C PRO A 134 -17.97 -18.13 22.26
N ALA A 135 -17.04 -18.66 23.07
CA ALA A 135 -16.47 -17.91 24.18
C ALA A 135 -15.72 -16.67 23.64
N GLY A 136 -16.13 -15.48 24.08
CA GLY A 136 -15.57 -14.21 23.61
C GLY A 136 -16.38 -13.53 22.49
N ALA A 137 -17.52 -14.10 22.09
CA ALA A 137 -18.45 -13.45 21.17
C ALA A 137 -19.03 -12.16 21.78
N THR A 138 -18.70 -11.02 21.19
CA THR A 138 -19.11 -9.69 21.68
C THR A 138 -19.80 -8.84 20.62
N GLU A 139 -19.78 -9.27 19.36
CA GLU A 139 -20.23 -8.49 18.21
C GLU A 139 -21.20 -9.32 17.36
N CYS A 140 -22.21 -8.70 16.75
CA CYS A 140 -23.10 -9.37 15.82
C CYS A 140 -22.70 -9.02 14.39
N VAL A 141 -22.55 -10.03 13.54
CA VAL A 141 -22.31 -9.86 12.09
C VAL A 141 -23.28 -10.78 11.35
N ALA A 142 -24.08 -10.24 10.42
CA ALA A 142 -25.07 -10.98 9.63
C ALA A 142 -26.05 -11.83 10.49
N GLY A 143 -26.39 -11.37 11.69
CA GLY A 143 -27.31 -12.06 12.61
C GLY A 143 -26.68 -13.13 13.52
N ALA A 144 -25.35 -13.28 13.53
CA ALA A 144 -24.63 -14.23 14.38
C ALA A 144 -23.62 -13.52 15.30
N CYS A 145 -23.46 -14.00 16.53
CA CYS A 145 -22.49 -13.45 17.47
C CYS A 145 -21.08 -14.00 17.22
N VAL A 146 -20.14 -13.10 16.94
CA VAL A 146 -18.73 -13.36 16.64
C VAL A 146 -17.81 -12.77 17.70
N ALA A 147 -16.64 -13.37 17.88
CA ALA A 147 -15.61 -12.87 18.80
C ALA A 147 -14.92 -11.63 18.22
N ALA A 148 -14.50 -10.70 19.09
CA ALA A 148 -13.83 -9.48 18.66
C ALA A 148 -12.55 -9.78 17.86
N SER A 149 -12.64 -9.45 16.57
CA SER A 149 -11.63 -9.32 15.50
C SER A 149 -11.12 -10.55 14.74
N LEU A 150 -10.97 -10.28 13.43
CA LEU A 150 -10.32 -11.01 12.34
C LEU A 150 -11.20 -12.04 11.62
N ASP A 151 -11.69 -11.62 10.45
CA ASP A 151 -11.96 -12.38 9.23
C ASP A 151 -12.28 -13.87 9.39
N ALA A 152 -13.54 -14.22 9.13
CA ALA A 152 -13.91 -15.18 8.09
C ALA A 152 -15.41 -15.47 8.14
N GLY A 153 -16.10 -15.12 7.06
CA GLY A 153 -17.41 -15.69 6.74
C GLY A 153 -17.30 -17.20 6.52
N ALA A 154 -18.20 -17.94 7.16
CA ALA A 154 -18.55 -19.30 6.79
C ALA A 154 -20.04 -19.49 7.08
N ASP A 155 -20.86 -19.28 6.06
CA ASP A 155 -22.26 -19.65 6.03
C ASP A 155 -22.38 -21.18 5.90
N THR A 156 -23.07 -21.81 6.85
CA THR A 156 -23.43 -23.22 6.78
C THR A 156 -24.95 -23.36 6.63
N GLY A 157 -25.37 -23.61 5.39
CA GLY A 157 -26.17 -24.78 5.03
C GLY A 157 -27.64 -24.81 5.43
N VAL A 158 -28.52 -24.87 4.42
CA VAL A 158 -29.83 -25.51 4.53
C VAL A 158 -30.04 -26.50 3.37
N ASP A 159 -30.54 -27.67 3.77
CA ASP A 159 -31.02 -28.87 3.05
C ASP A 159 -31.52 -28.73 1.60
N ALA A 160 -31.22 -29.73 0.76
CA ALA A 160 -32.14 -30.85 0.49
C ALA A 160 -31.70 -31.73 -0.71
N GLY A 161 -31.95 -33.04 -0.61
CA GLY A 161 -32.49 -33.80 -1.73
C GLY A 161 -31.53 -34.70 -2.50
N THR A 162 -31.76 -36.01 -2.38
CA THR A 162 -31.33 -37.05 -3.31
C THR A 162 -32.08 -36.95 -4.64
N ASP A 163 -31.41 -36.77 -5.79
CA ASP A 163 -31.67 -37.56 -7.02
C ASP A 163 -30.59 -37.36 -8.13
N THR A 164 -30.30 -38.47 -8.81
CA THR A 164 -29.69 -38.70 -10.14
C THR A 164 -28.82 -37.66 -10.84
N GLY A 165 -27.56 -38.06 -11.09
CA GLY A 165 -26.82 -37.86 -12.36
C GLY A 165 -26.89 -36.47 -12.99
N VAL A 166 -26.06 -35.55 -12.52
CA VAL A 166 -25.89 -34.24 -13.15
C VAL A 166 -24.63 -34.28 -14.00
N ASP A 167 -24.81 -33.93 -15.28
CA ASP A 167 -23.77 -33.60 -16.24
C ASP A 167 -22.84 -32.57 -15.57
N ALA A 168 -21.65 -33.01 -15.16
CA ALA A 168 -20.66 -32.12 -14.58
C ALA A 168 -20.32 -31.08 -15.66
N GLY A 169 -20.77 -29.84 -15.49
CA GLY A 169 -20.55 -28.76 -16.45
C GLY A 169 -19.06 -28.60 -16.81
N GLU A 170 -18.75 -27.85 -17.86
CA GLU A 170 -17.36 -27.65 -18.29
C GLU A 170 -16.46 -27.18 -17.13
N LEU A 171 -15.32 -27.85 -16.93
CA LEU A 171 -14.38 -27.51 -15.87
C LEU A 171 -13.83 -26.09 -16.08
N MET A 172 -13.89 -25.27 -15.04
CA MET A 172 -13.48 -23.87 -15.08
C MET A 172 -12.77 -23.48 -13.78
N ILE A 173 -11.82 -22.53 -13.90
CA ILE A 173 -11.16 -21.89 -12.76
C ILE A 173 -11.93 -20.62 -12.40
N LEU A 174 -12.25 -20.46 -11.13
CA LEU A 174 -12.78 -19.21 -10.57
C LEU A 174 -11.59 -18.33 -10.17
N ALA A 175 -11.15 -17.48 -11.09
CA ALA A 175 -10.05 -16.54 -10.89
C ALA A 175 -10.56 -15.08 -10.82
N PRO A 176 -9.84 -14.18 -10.14
CA PRO A 176 -10.15 -12.74 -10.15
C PRO A 176 -10.18 -12.17 -11.57
N THR A 177 -11.14 -11.29 -11.85
CA THR A 177 -11.24 -10.57 -13.12
C THR A 177 -10.37 -9.32 -13.18
N SER A 178 -9.89 -8.85 -12.03
CA SER A 178 -8.97 -7.72 -11.89
C SER A 178 -7.57 -8.22 -11.54
N PRO A 179 -6.52 -7.45 -11.88
CA PRO A 179 -5.16 -7.81 -11.51
C PRO A 179 -4.98 -7.95 -10.00
N ILE A 180 -4.29 -9.01 -9.59
CA ILE A 180 -3.91 -9.25 -8.20
C ILE A 180 -2.64 -8.46 -7.90
N ASN A 181 -2.53 -7.89 -6.69
CA ASN A 181 -1.33 -7.19 -6.27
C ASN A 181 -0.09 -8.11 -6.27
N VAL A 182 1.08 -7.49 -6.32
CA VAL A 182 2.35 -8.20 -6.14
C VAL A 182 2.54 -8.56 -4.67
N ASN A 183 3.25 -9.65 -4.38
CA ASN A 183 3.57 -10.10 -3.02
C ASN A 183 2.37 -10.45 -2.12
N VAL A 184 1.29 -10.98 -2.67
CA VAL A 184 0.12 -11.41 -1.89
C VAL A 184 -0.25 -12.86 -2.19
N SER A 185 -1.03 -13.45 -1.28
CA SER A 185 -1.62 -14.77 -1.50
C SER A 185 -3.09 -14.61 -1.88
N ALA A 186 -3.54 -15.37 -2.88
CA ALA A 186 -4.94 -15.41 -3.31
C ALA A 186 -5.38 -16.86 -3.50
N ARG A 187 -6.63 -17.18 -3.18
CA ARG A 187 -7.18 -18.53 -3.39
C ARG A 187 -7.98 -18.58 -4.70
N LEU A 188 -7.63 -19.52 -5.56
CA LEU A 188 -8.38 -19.85 -6.77
C LEU A 188 -9.41 -20.93 -6.45
N GLY A 189 -10.61 -20.77 -7.01
CA GLY A 189 -11.66 -21.80 -6.96
C GLY A 189 -11.72 -22.59 -8.27
N ALA A 190 -12.50 -23.66 -8.27
CA ALA A 190 -12.85 -24.38 -9.48
C ALA A 190 -14.31 -24.85 -9.44
N THR A 191 -14.92 -24.93 -10.61
CA THR A 191 -16.31 -25.37 -10.81
C THR A 191 -16.43 -26.19 -12.09
N GLY A 192 -17.51 -26.97 -12.22
CA GLY A 192 -17.63 -27.97 -13.29
C GLY A 192 -16.63 -29.12 -13.13
N GLY A 193 -16.65 -30.09 -14.04
CA GLY A 193 -15.83 -31.30 -13.93
C GLY A 193 -16.14 -32.15 -12.69
N VAL A 194 -15.24 -33.08 -12.37
CA VAL A 194 -15.44 -34.06 -11.28
C VAL A 194 -14.43 -33.83 -10.16
N ALA A 195 -14.87 -33.23 -9.06
CA ALA A 195 -14.06 -33.06 -7.85
C ALA A 195 -13.50 -34.40 -7.30
N PRO A 196 -12.36 -34.42 -6.58
CA PRO A 196 -11.55 -33.26 -6.16
C PRO A 196 -10.75 -32.62 -7.29
N TYR A 197 -10.35 -31.36 -7.07
CA TYR A 197 -9.52 -30.57 -7.99
C TYR A 197 -8.09 -30.45 -7.47
N SER A 198 -7.14 -30.29 -8.38
CA SER A 198 -5.74 -29.97 -8.09
C SER A 198 -5.25 -28.84 -9.00
N PHE A 199 -4.48 -27.90 -8.45
CA PHE A 199 -3.94 -26.77 -9.20
C PHE A 199 -2.45 -26.90 -9.47
N SER A 200 -1.98 -26.30 -10.56
CA SER A 200 -0.56 -26.25 -10.92
C SER A 200 -0.23 -25.02 -11.76
N LEU A 201 1.01 -24.52 -11.64
CA LEU A 201 1.50 -23.40 -12.46
C LEU A 201 1.93 -23.94 -13.84
N VAL A 202 1.40 -23.35 -14.90
CA VAL A 202 1.77 -23.67 -16.29
C VAL A 202 2.92 -22.77 -16.76
N SER A 203 2.82 -21.48 -16.49
CA SER A 203 3.83 -20.48 -16.84
C SER A 203 3.67 -19.20 -16.01
N GLY A 204 4.65 -18.31 -16.07
CA GLY A 204 4.74 -17.12 -15.23
C GLY A 204 5.59 -17.38 -13.99
N GLU A 205 5.87 -16.32 -13.25
CA GLU A 205 6.65 -16.40 -12.01
C GLU A 205 5.71 -16.26 -10.80
N GLY A 206 6.05 -16.92 -9.70
CA GLY A 206 5.18 -17.12 -8.53
C GLY A 206 4.96 -18.61 -8.25
N ALA A 207 3.99 -18.95 -7.42
CA ALA A 207 3.67 -20.34 -7.08
C ALA A 207 2.16 -20.55 -6.93
N VAL A 208 1.71 -21.79 -7.13
CA VAL A 208 0.36 -22.22 -6.73
C VAL A 208 0.47 -23.61 -6.12
N ASP A 209 -0.13 -23.82 -4.95
CA ASP A 209 -0.20 -25.15 -4.33
C ASP A 209 -1.32 -26.01 -4.94
N ALA A 210 -1.40 -27.27 -4.55
CA ALA A 210 -2.39 -28.20 -5.09
C ALA A 210 -3.82 -27.80 -4.71
N GLU A 211 -3.99 -27.04 -3.62
CA GLU A 211 -5.24 -26.55 -3.06
C GLU A 211 -5.70 -25.22 -3.68
N GLY A 212 -4.93 -24.65 -4.62
CA GLY A 212 -5.27 -23.43 -5.35
C GLY A 212 -4.87 -22.14 -4.65
N VAL A 213 -4.00 -22.19 -3.63
CA VAL A 213 -3.41 -20.98 -3.05
C VAL A 213 -2.29 -20.49 -3.97
N LEU A 214 -2.56 -19.40 -4.67
CA LEU A 214 -1.65 -18.67 -5.53
C LEU A 214 -0.82 -17.71 -4.67
N MET A 215 0.49 -17.68 -4.88
CA MET A 215 1.43 -16.69 -4.34
C MET A 215 1.97 -15.86 -5.50
N THR A 216 1.65 -14.56 -5.52
CA THR A 216 2.08 -13.67 -6.61
C THR A 216 3.55 -13.25 -6.45
N PRO A 217 4.27 -13.04 -7.57
CA PRO A 217 5.64 -12.54 -7.54
C PRO A 217 5.70 -11.08 -7.04
N ASN A 218 6.90 -10.57 -6.84
CA ASN A 218 7.18 -9.21 -6.35
C ASN A 218 7.18 -8.12 -7.44
N TYR A 219 6.71 -8.44 -8.64
CA TYR A 219 6.59 -7.55 -9.79
C TYR A 219 5.39 -7.96 -10.65
N GLY A 220 4.88 -7.03 -11.46
CA GLY A 220 3.75 -7.28 -12.34
C GLY A 220 4.07 -8.25 -13.48
N GLY A 221 3.04 -8.88 -14.04
CA GLY A 221 3.15 -9.85 -15.12
C GLY A 221 1.91 -10.73 -15.26
N GLU A 222 2.03 -11.83 -16.00
CA GLU A 222 0.96 -12.81 -16.17
C GLU A 222 1.38 -14.17 -15.62
N MET A 223 0.47 -14.81 -14.89
CA MET A 223 0.60 -16.20 -14.43
C MET A 223 -0.45 -17.05 -15.14
N ARG A 224 -0.05 -18.20 -15.68
CA ARG A 224 -0.99 -19.18 -16.26
C ARG A 224 -1.13 -20.35 -15.30
N VAL A 225 -2.35 -20.58 -14.82
CA VAL A 225 -2.66 -21.63 -13.85
C VAL A 225 -3.55 -22.68 -14.51
N ARG A 226 -3.30 -23.94 -14.20
CA ARG A 226 -4.13 -25.08 -14.62
C ARG A 226 -4.80 -25.70 -13.41
N VAL A 227 -6.08 -26.03 -13.57
CA VAL A 227 -6.81 -26.95 -12.69
C VAL A 227 -6.96 -28.29 -13.39
N THR A 228 -6.81 -29.37 -12.64
CA THR A 228 -7.06 -30.75 -13.05
C THR A 228 -8.07 -31.38 -12.11
N ASP A 229 -9.13 -31.97 -12.65
CA ASP A 229 -10.15 -32.69 -11.87
C ASP A 229 -9.76 -34.18 -11.66
N SER A 230 -10.59 -34.92 -10.94
CA SER A 230 -10.31 -36.32 -10.56
C SER A 230 -10.39 -37.34 -11.71
N VAL A 231 -10.89 -36.92 -12.87
CA VAL A 231 -10.98 -37.75 -14.08
C VAL A 231 -10.04 -37.23 -15.19
N ASP A 232 -9.00 -36.50 -14.79
CA ASP A 232 -7.97 -35.91 -15.65
C ASP A 232 -8.48 -34.84 -16.63
N GLY A 233 -9.66 -34.26 -16.38
CA GLY A 233 -10.14 -33.06 -17.07
C GLY A 233 -9.32 -31.85 -16.67
N THR A 234 -8.95 -30.99 -17.63
CA THR A 234 -8.12 -29.80 -17.36
C THR A 234 -8.72 -28.51 -17.90
N ALA A 235 -8.55 -27.42 -17.15
CA ALA A 235 -8.82 -26.06 -17.61
C ALA A 235 -7.66 -25.13 -17.23
N GLU A 236 -7.45 -24.07 -17.99
CA GLU A 236 -6.40 -23.08 -17.75
C GLU A 236 -6.98 -21.65 -17.69
N VAL A 237 -6.34 -20.80 -16.90
CA VAL A 237 -6.65 -19.38 -16.81
C VAL A 237 -5.36 -18.56 -16.75
N THR A 238 -5.39 -17.37 -17.36
CA THR A 238 -4.35 -16.35 -17.15
C THR A 238 -4.80 -15.42 -16.03
N VAL A 239 -3.96 -15.25 -15.01
CA VAL A 239 -4.11 -14.32 -13.90
C VAL A 239 -3.14 -13.17 -14.10
N SER A 240 -3.65 -11.95 -14.17
CA SER A 240 -2.82 -10.74 -14.22
C SER A 240 -2.33 -10.38 -12.82
N VAL A 241 -1.05 -10.04 -12.73
CA VAL A 241 -0.37 -9.60 -11.51
C VAL A 241 0.18 -8.20 -11.73
N GLY A 242 0.14 -7.36 -10.70
CA GLY A 242 0.53 -5.96 -10.79
C GLY A 242 -0.72 -5.11 -10.89
N GLY A 243 -0.88 -4.21 -9.93
CA GLY A 243 -2.19 -3.65 -9.71
C GLY A 243 -2.66 -2.58 -10.69
N THR A 244 -3.89 -2.10 -10.55
CA THR A 244 -4.60 -1.23 -11.51
C THR A 244 -4.11 0.21 -11.57
N GLY A 245 -3.32 0.64 -10.60
CA GLY A 245 -2.69 1.97 -10.55
C GLY A 245 -1.16 1.89 -10.62
N LEU A 246 -0.58 2.86 -11.30
CA LEU A 246 0.84 3.21 -11.29
C LEU A 246 1.03 4.44 -10.39
N PHE A 247 1.89 4.28 -9.39
CA PHE A 247 2.18 5.31 -8.39
C PHE A 247 3.61 5.79 -8.52
N ALA A 248 3.80 7.10 -8.38
CA ALA A 248 5.08 7.79 -8.31
C ALA A 248 5.12 8.63 -7.02
N VAL A 249 5.88 8.13 -6.05
CA VAL A 249 5.85 8.57 -4.66
C VAL A 249 7.10 9.37 -4.33
N GLY A 250 6.90 10.52 -3.68
CA GLY A 250 7.96 11.39 -3.18
C GLY A 250 8.83 11.97 -4.30
N GLY A 251 10.14 11.96 -4.07
CA GLY A 251 11.16 12.44 -5.00
C GLY A 251 11.84 13.74 -4.56
N TYR A 252 12.77 14.21 -5.39
CA TYR A 252 13.56 15.42 -5.14
C TYR A 252 13.57 16.34 -6.37
N TYR A 253 13.26 17.62 -6.15
CA TYR A 253 13.26 18.69 -7.17
C TYR A 253 13.84 19.98 -6.57
N GLY A 254 15.10 19.94 -6.15
CA GLY A 254 15.73 21.04 -5.38
C GLY A 254 15.25 21.14 -3.92
N MET A 255 14.10 20.54 -3.61
CA MET A 255 13.59 20.24 -2.29
C MET A 255 12.94 18.84 -2.30
N VAL A 256 12.73 18.26 -1.13
CA VAL A 256 11.97 17.01 -0.99
C VAL A 256 10.52 17.22 -1.41
N SER A 257 9.94 16.23 -2.09
CA SER A 257 8.54 16.23 -2.52
C SER A 257 7.70 15.35 -1.59
N ASP A 258 6.54 15.83 -1.18
CA ASP A 258 5.47 15.07 -0.51
C ASP A 258 4.46 14.47 -1.49
N LEU A 259 4.64 14.64 -2.80
CA LEU A 259 3.63 14.24 -3.76
C LEU A 259 3.60 12.73 -3.96
N VAL A 260 2.39 12.17 -3.90
CA VAL A 260 2.06 10.88 -4.49
C VAL A 260 1.30 11.15 -5.77
N ARG A 261 1.81 10.66 -6.89
CA ARG A 261 1.21 10.85 -8.21
C ARG A 261 0.68 9.50 -8.68
N GLU A 262 -0.59 9.44 -9.05
CA GLU A 262 -1.27 8.22 -9.46
C GLU A 262 -1.77 8.35 -10.91
N THR A 263 -1.64 7.27 -11.67
CA THR A 263 -2.23 7.12 -13.00
C THR A 263 -2.59 5.65 -13.23
N THR A 264 -3.58 5.36 -14.06
CA THR A 264 -3.93 3.97 -14.42
C THR A 264 -3.27 3.49 -15.69
N ASP A 265 -2.85 4.40 -16.56
CA ASP A 265 -2.34 4.07 -17.90
C ASP A 265 -1.26 5.05 -18.40
N GLY A 266 -0.84 6.00 -17.56
CA GLY A 266 0.13 7.03 -17.92
C GLY A 266 -0.42 8.13 -18.83
N SER A 267 -1.74 8.22 -19.05
CA SER A 267 -2.36 9.27 -19.89
C SER A 267 -2.72 10.53 -19.12
N ALA A 268 -3.00 10.41 -17.82
CA ALA A 268 -3.30 11.52 -16.92
C ALA A 268 -2.88 11.16 -15.48
N TRP A 269 -2.40 12.16 -14.75
CA TRP A 269 -1.91 11.99 -13.38
C TRP A 269 -2.80 12.76 -12.38
N THR A 270 -3.20 12.08 -11.31
CA THR A 270 -3.78 12.69 -10.11
C THR A 270 -2.68 12.88 -9.06
N SER A 271 -2.75 13.96 -8.28
CA SER A 271 -1.75 14.27 -7.25
C SER A 271 -2.39 14.28 -5.87
N HIS A 272 -1.71 13.61 -4.95
CA HIS A 272 -2.05 13.40 -3.55
C HIS A 272 -0.86 13.79 -2.69
N MET A 273 -1.06 13.85 -1.37
CA MET A 273 -0.05 14.33 -0.43
C MET A 273 0.32 13.25 0.58
N LEU A 274 1.62 13.02 0.74
CA LEU A 274 2.14 12.32 1.92
C LEU A 274 1.88 13.16 3.17
N PRO A 275 1.63 12.52 4.32
CA PRO A 275 1.43 13.23 5.58
C PRO A 275 2.68 13.98 6.05
N LEU A 276 3.84 13.69 5.44
CA LEU A 276 5.14 14.30 5.73
C LEU A 276 5.94 14.47 4.43
N THR A 277 6.69 15.57 4.32
CA THR A 277 7.58 15.85 3.17
C THR A 277 8.77 14.92 3.13
N ARG A 278 8.85 14.03 2.13
CA ARG A 278 9.88 12.99 2.10
C ARG A 278 10.44 12.71 0.71
N GLY A 279 11.72 12.99 0.55
CA GLY A 279 12.50 12.60 -0.62
C GLY A 279 13.27 11.32 -0.36
N GLU A 280 13.93 10.78 -1.40
CA GLU A 280 14.82 9.61 -1.27
C GLU A 280 14.11 8.39 -0.73
N VAL A 281 12.83 8.29 -1.07
CA VAL A 281 11.94 7.27 -0.57
C VAL A 281 12.39 5.93 -1.11
N VAL A 282 12.45 4.95 -0.21
CA VAL A 282 12.52 3.56 -0.58
C VAL A 282 11.12 3.00 -0.38
N SER A 283 10.54 2.44 -1.44
CA SER A 283 9.13 2.07 -1.44
C SER A 283 8.90 0.66 -1.94
N VAL A 284 7.86 0.01 -1.43
CA VAL A 284 7.52 -1.38 -1.76
C VAL A 284 6.01 -1.60 -1.62
N VAL A 285 5.46 -2.55 -2.37
CA VAL A 285 4.12 -3.11 -2.13
C VAL A 285 4.25 -4.36 -1.27
N PHE A 286 3.55 -4.40 -0.15
CA PHE A 286 3.52 -5.53 0.77
C PHE A 286 2.12 -5.66 1.40
N GLU A 287 1.54 -6.86 1.45
CA GLU A 287 0.24 -7.14 2.08
C GLU A 287 -0.85 -6.10 1.76
N ASP A 288 -1.13 -5.92 0.46
CA ASP A 288 -2.15 -4.98 -0.03
C ASP A 288 -1.99 -3.52 0.46
N ALA A 289 -0.75 -3.08 0.65
CA ALA A 289 -0.46 -1.69 0.93
C ALA A 289 0.84 -1.20 0.27
N LEU A 290 0.86 0.11 -0.01
CA LEU A 290 2.05 0.86 -0.35
C LEU A 290 2.82 1.15 0.94
N TYR A 291 4.11 0.86 0.95
CA TYR A 291 5.02 1.21 2.05
C TYR A 291 6.08 2.20 1.59
N ILE A 292 6.42 3.13 2.48
CA ILE A 292 7.61 3.98 2.37
C ILE A 292 8.48 3.74 3.60
N LEU A 293 9.74 3.38 3.34
CA LEU A 293 10.71 2.91 4.32
C LEU A 293 11.79 3.99 4.50
N GLY A 294 11.73 4.72 5.61
CA GLY A 294 12.67 5.81 5.89
C GLY A 294 12.62 6.91 4.83
N GLY A 295 13.80 7.40 4.42
CA GLY A 295 13.97 8.46 3.43
C GLY A 295 14.74 9.65 4.01
N TYR A 296 14.52 10.82 3.41
CA TYR A 296 15.10 12.09 3.84
C TYR A 296 14.01 13.15 3.99
N GLU A 297 13.97 13.80 5.15
CA GLU A 297 13.05 14.89 5.45
C GLU A 297 13.82 16.21 5.61
N SER A 298 13.29 17.29 5.03
CA SER A 298 13.95 18.60 5.09
C SER A 298 13.99 19.13 6.52
N GLY A 299 15.17 19.52 6.99
CA GLY A 299 15.38 20.03 8.36
C GLY A 299 15.63 18.94 9.41
N THR A 300 15.15 17.72 9.19
CA THR A 300 15.37 16.55 10.06
C THR A 300 16.58 15.72 9.63
N GLY A 301 16.77 15.53 8.32
CA GLY A 301 17.78 14.63 7.78
C GLY A 301 17.19 13.26 7.40
N ASN A 302 18.01 12.21 7.46
CA ASN A 302 17.51 10.85 7.27
C ASN A 302 16.58 10.45 8.41
N VAL A 303 15.53 9.70 8.08
CA VAL A 303 14.53 9.23 9.05
C VAL A 303 14.41 7.71 9.01
N ASP A 304 13.97 7.13 10.13
CA ASP A 304 13.67 5.71 10.31
C ASP A 304 12.18 5.40 10.18
N ALA A 305 11.32 6.42 10.11
CA ALA A 305 9.88 6.26 10.02
C ALA A 305 9.46 5.40 8.82
N VAL A 306 8.68 4.35 9.10
CA VAL A 306 7.99 3.55 8.09
C VAL A 306 6.53 3.96 8.10
N ILE A 307 5.98 4.30 6.93
CA ILE A 307 4.55 4.58 6.78
C ILE A 307 3.96 3.66 5.71
N ARG A 308 2.66 3.37 5.86
CA ARG A 308 1.90 2.56 4.92
C ARG A 308 0.55 3.19 4.57
N SER A 309 0.03 2.91 3.39
CA SER A 309 -1.39 3.13 3.07
C SER A 309 -2.27 2.17 3.89
N GLN A 310 -3.45 2.62 4.31
CA GLN A 310 -4.40 1.82 5.08
C GLN A 310 -5.23 0.91 4.18
N ASP A 311 -5.78 1.48 3.12
CA ASP A 311 -6.66 0.84 2.13
C ASP A 311 -5.99 0.73 0.75
N GLY A 312 -4.68 1.03 0.69
CA GLY A 312 -3.95 0.99 -0.57
C GLY A 312 -4.12 2.23 -1.47
N THR A 313 -4.91 3.22 -1.04
CA THR A 313 -5.05 4.49 -1.76
C THR A 313 -3.89 5.45 -1.49
N ALA A 314 -3.70 6.41 -2.40
CA ALA A 314 -2.68 7.44 -2.28
C ALA A 314 -2.92 8.46 -1.15
N ASP A 315 -4.08 8.42 -0.46
CA ASP A 315 -4.48 9.39 0.56
C ASP A 315 -4.54 8.81 1.99
N SER A 316 -4.36 7.50 2.17
CA SER A 316 -4.63 6.82 3.44
C SER A 316 -3.38 6.46 4.26
N TRP A 317 -2.41 7.36 4.32
CA TRP A 317 -1.12 7.05 4.95
C TRP A 317 -1.15 7.08 6.48
N ARG A 318 -0.55 6.08 7.13
CA ARG A 318 -0.34 6.03 8.58
C ARG A 318 1.06 5.53 8.94
N ALA A 319 1.50 5.82 10.16
CA ALA A 319 2.69 5.19 10.72
C ALA A 319 2.50 3.66 10.79
N ALA A 320 3.52 2.91 10.36
CA ALA A 320 3.55 1.46 10.37
C ALA A 320 4.57 0.92 11.37
N GLY A 321 5.72 1.57 11.49
CA GLY A 321 6.82 1.12 12.34
C GLY A 321 8.05 2.02 12.20
N LEU A 322 9.17 1.58 12.75
CA LEU A 322 10.46 2.25 12.64
C LEU A 322 11.51 1.26 12.14
N LEU A 323 12.34 1.69 11.20
CA LEU A 323 13.57 0.99 10.86
C LEU A 323 14.50 0.97 12.08
N PRO A 324 15.44 0.00 12.19
CA PRO A 324 16.39 -0.06 13.31
C PRO A 324 17.32 1.16 13.40
N ALA A 325 17.50 1.87 12.29
CA ALA A 325 18.23 3.14 12.21
C ALA A 325 17.71 3.99 11.04
N PRO A 326 17.88 5.32 11.07
CA PRO A 326 17.49 6.19 9.97
C PRO A 326 18.17 5.80 8.66
N ARG A 327 17.41 5.74 7.58
CA ARG A 327 17.93 5.22 6.31
C ARG A 327 17.21 5.81 5.10
N GLY A 328 17.96 6.24 4.11
CA GLY A 328 17.47 6.59 2.76
C GLY A 328 18.45 6.09 1.70
N TRP A 329 18.12 6.24 0.41
CA TRP A 329 19.02 5.85 -0.70
C TRP A 329 19.40 4.35 -0.78
N GLY A 330 18.77 3.49 0.01
CA GLY A 330 18.91 2.04 -0.08
C GLY A 330 18.03 1.44 -1.18
N GLY A 331 17.99 0.11 -1.22
CA GLY A 331 17.02 -0.65 -2.01
C GLY A 331 16.12 -1.47 -1.10
N ALA A 332 14.87 -1.67 -1.48
CA ALA A 332 13.98 -2.60 -0.81
C ALA A 332 13.21 -3.47 -1.79
N VAL A 333 12.91 -4.69 -1.36
CA VAL A 333 12.11 -5.66 -2.11
C VAL A 333 11.41 -6.60 -1.13
N VAL A 334 10.33 -7.24 -1.56
CA VAL A 334 9.79 -8.39 -0.82
C VAL A 334 10.48 -9.66 -1.30
N HIS A 335 10.88 -10.49 -0.33
CA HIS A 335 11.51 -11.78 -0.56
C HIS A 335 11.08 -12.76 0.53
N ASP A 336 10.56 -13.93 0.13
CA ASP A 336 10.06 -14.96 1.03
C ASP A 336 9.12 -14.42 2.13
N GLY A 337 8.12 -13.64 1.70
CA GLY A 337 7.09 -13.08 2.59
C GLY A 337 7.58 -11.99 3.55
N ARG A 338 8.80 -11.47 3.35
CA ARG A 338 9.38 -10.41 4.20
C ARG A 338 9.82 -9.24 3.35
N ILE A 339 9.65 -8.03 3.85
CA ILE A 339 10.30 -6.85 3.28
C ILE A 339 11.78 -6.89 3.66
N ILE A 340 12.66 -6.80 2.67
CA ILE A 340 14.11 -6.69 2.84
C ILE A 340 14.53 -5.28 2.41
N TYR A 341 15.27 -4.58 3.27
CA TYR A 341 15.90 -3.30 2.99
C TYR A 341 17.42 -3.47 3.05
N ALA A 342 18.17 -2.97 2.07
CA ALA A 342 19.63 -3.11 2.05
C ALA A 342 20.38 -1.81 1.71
N GLY A 343 21.45 -1.55 2.48
CA GLY A 343 22.42 -0.48 2.25
C GLY A 343 21.87 0.91 2.52
N GLY A 344 22.25 1.88 1.70
CA GLY A 344 21.78 3.25 1.78
C GLY A 344 22.68 4.14 2.63
N ARG A 345 22.10 5.24 3.13
CA ARG A 345 22.79 6.32 3.82
C ARG A 345 22.02 6.73 5.07
N ASP A 346 22.78 7.14 6.09
CA ASP A 346 22.26 7.87 7.25
C ASP A 346 22.99 9.22 7.45
N GLY A 347 22.68 9.91 8.56
CA GLY A 347 23.26 11.20 8.91
C GLY A 347 24.76 11.17 9.18
N ASP A 348 25.31 10.02 9.61
CA ASP A 348 26.69 9.84 10.02
C ASP A 348 27.55 9.14 8.95
N VAL A 349 26.93 8.25 8.17
CA VAL A 349 27.56 7.30 7.25
C VAL A 349 26.90 7.40 5.87
N ARG A 350 27.72 7.66 4.84
CA ARG A 350 27.25 7.88 3.46
C ARG A 350 26.89 6.60 2.70
N GLU A 351 27.52 5.49 3.05
CA GLU A 351 27.29 4.17 2.46
C GLU A 351 27.25 3.14 3.60
N ASN A 352 26.15 2.40 3.74
CA ASN A 352 25.97 1.41 4.81
C ASN A 352 26.02 -0.02 4.29
N THR A 353 26.37 -0.96 5.18
CA THR A 353 26.24 -2.41 4.91
C THR A 353 24.92 -2.98 5.40
N ASP A 354 24.22 -2.30 6.30
CA ASP A 354 23.06 -2.84 6.98
C ASP A 354 22.01 -3.45 6.04
N VAL A 355 21.54 -4.64 6.42
CA VAL A 355 20.36 -5.27 5.84
C VAL A 355 19.32 -5.46 6.93
N PHE A 356 18.14 -4.86 6.72
CA PHE A 356 16.99 -4.95 7.61
C PHE A 356 15.90 -5.83 7.01
N ALA A 357 15.13 -6.49 7.85
CA ALA A 357 13.95 -7.22 7.42
C ALA A 357 12.76 -7.03 8.36
N SER A 358 11.56 -7.15 7.79
CA SER A 358 10.30 -7.18 8.53
C SER A 358 9.34 -8.17 7.88
N ALA A 359 8.63 -8.94 8.71
CA ALA A 359 7.61 -9.89 8.27
C ALA A 359 6.19 -9.31 8.31
N ASP A 360 6.00 -8.15 8.93
CA ASP A 360 4.70 -7.51 9.19
C ASP A 360 4.67 -6.02 8.74
N GLY A 361 5.79 -5.53 8.17
CA GLY A 361 5.99 -4.13 7.81
C GLY A 361 6.15 -3.17 9.01
N ALA A 362 6.03 -3.65 10.25
CA ALA A 362 5.98 -2.85 11.47
C ALA A 362 7.17 -3.10 12.39
N THR A 363 7.52 -4.36 12.60
CA THR A 363 8.62 -4.81 13.43
C THR A 363 9.83 -5.11 12.55
N TRP A 364 10.91 -4.36 12.75
CA TRP A 364 12.12 -4.47 11.95
C TRP A 364 13.31 -4.97 12.75
N ALA A 365 14.15 -5.78 12.11
CA ALA A 365 15.40 -6.25 12.68
C ALA A 365 16.53 -6.14 11.66
N LYS A 366 17.75 -5.87 12.14
CA LYS A 366 18.96 -6.08 11.34
C LYS A 366 19.24 -7.57 11.23
N ILE A 367 19.27 -8.08 10.01
CA ILE A 367 19.43 -9.51 9.71
C ILE A 367 20.81 -9.86 9.16
N GLY A 368 21.56 -8.87 8.68
CA GLY A 368 22.89 -9.10 8.12
C GLY A 368 23.53 -7.82 7.60
N ASP A 369 24.60 -8.01 6.85
CA ASP A 369 25.40 -6.96 6.25
C ASP A 369 25.71 -7.32 4.79
N LEU A 370 25.61 -6.33 3.90
CA LEU A 370 26.17 -6.38 2.57
C LEU A 370 27.69 -6.60 2.66
N PRO A 371 28.32 -7.25 1.65
CA PRO A 371 29.75 -7.50 1.64
C PRO A 371 30.62 -6.24 1.80
N GLU A 372 30.16 -5.11 1.26
CA GLU A 372 30.81 -3.79 1.38
C GLU A 372 29.76 -2.68 1.55
N PRO A 373 30.11 -1.54 2.16
CA PRO A 373 29.17 -0.42 2.32
C PRO A 373 28.74 0.14 0.96
N SER A 374 27.42 0.30 0.75
CA SER A 374 26.88 0.73 -0.54
C SER A 374 25.59 1.55 -0.42
N THR A 375 25.38 2.46 -1.36
CA THR A 375 24.16 3.27 -1.56
C THR A 375 23.77 3.27 -3.04
N TRP A 376 22.54 3.62 -3.43
CA TRP A 376 22.08 3.64 -4.84
C TRP A 376 22.26 2.32 -5.60
N GLY A 377 22.40 1.20 -4.88
CA GLY A 377 22.37 -0.13 -5.49
C GLY A 377 20.94 -0.54 -5.78
N GLY A 378 20.74 -1.28 -6.86
CA GLY A 378 19.42 -1.85 -7.12
C GLY A 378 19.29 -3.21 -6.43
N LEU A 379 18.16 -3.43 -5.77
CA LEU A 379 17.83 -4.67 -5.08
C LEU A 379 16.62 -5.31 -5.77
N ALA A 380 16.73 -6.58 -6.13
CA ALA A 380 15.64 -7.34 -6.75
C ALA A 380 15.59 -8.77 -6.24
N THR A 381 14.38 -9.33 -6.13
CA THR A 381 14.17 -10.77 -6.04
C THR A 381 14.03 -11.32 -7.45
N PHE A 382 14.82 -12.33 -7.80
CA PHE A 382 14.77 -13.00 -9.10
C PHE A 382 15.14 -14.47 -8.94
N GLN A 383 14.37 -15.39 -9.54
CA GLN A 383 14.63 -16.84 -9.48
C GLN A 383 14.90 -17.38 -8.06
N GLY A 384 14.13 -16.90 -7.07
CA GLY A 384 14.24 -17.33 -5.68
C GLY A 384 15.49 -16.83 -4.93
N LYS A 385 16.17 -15.81 -5.46
CA LYS A 385 17.31 -15.16 -4.80
C LYS A 385 17.16 -13.65 -4.79
N LEU A 386 17.77 -13.01 -3.80
CA LEU A 386 18.06 -11.59 -3.79
C LEU A 386 19.29 -11.31 -4.65
N PHE A 387 19.22 -10.24 -5.44
CA PHE A 387 20.32 -9.68 -6.21
C PHE A 387 20.50 -8.21 -5.80
N TYR A 388 21.69 -7.87 -5.29
CA TYR A 388 22.13 -6.50 -5.09
C TYR A 388 23.12 -6.15 -6.20
N LEU A 389 22.77 -5.16 -7.01
CA LEU A 389 23.41 -4.89 -8.30
C LEU A 389 24.00 -3.48 -8.32
N GLY A 390 25.31 -3.41 -8.51
CA GLY A 390 26.06 -2.16 -8.65
C GLY A 390 26.05 -1.33 -7.38
N GLY A 391 25.60 -0.07 -7.50
CA GLY A 391 25.57 0.89 -6.41
C GLY A 391 26.83 1.73 -6.32
N LYS A 392 26.87 2.60 -5.32
CA LYS A 392 27.94 3.55 -5.06
C LYS A 392 28.58 3.22 -3.72
N ARG A 393 29.90 3.06 -3.75
CA ARG A 393 30.77 2.83 -2.61
C ARG A 393 31.68 4.04 -2.40
N VAL A 394 32.58 3.93 -1.42
CA VAL A 394 33.55 4.97 -1.07
C VAL A 394 34.44 5.36 -2.26
N ASP A 395 34.76 4.41 -3.14
CA ASP A 395 35.61 4.60 -4.33
C ASP A 395 34.83 4.89 -5.63
N GLY A 396 33.50 5.07 -5.54
CA GLY A 396 32.63 5.44 -6.66
C GLY A 396 31.60 4.36 -7.00
N ALA A 397 31.07 4.38 -8.23
CA ALA A 397 30.12 3.36 -8.66
C ALA A 397 30.74 1.95 -8.67
N SER A 398 29.92 0.91 -8.66
CA SER A 398 30.38 -0.47 -8.76
C SER A 398 29.63 -1.22 -9.85
N ASP A 399 30.26 -2.26 -10.37
CA ASP A 399 29.67 -3.29 -11.22
C ASP A 399 29.49 -4.63 -10.50
N ALA A 400 29.77 -4.70 -9.20
CA ALA A 400 29.66 -5.97 -8.48
C ALA A 400 28.20 -6.46 -8.45
N ILE A 401 28.07 -7.78 -8.45
CA ILE A 401 26.82 -8.50 -8.27
C ILE A 401 26.94 -9.28 -6.97
N TRP A 402 26.00 -9.07 -6.06
CA TRP A 402 25.91 -9.85 -4.82
C TRP A 402 24.58 -10.59 -4.78
N THR A 403 24.63 -11.86 -4.38
CA THR A 403 23.42 -12.68 -4.26
C THR A 403 23.22 -13.17 -2.82
N SER A 404 21.96 -13.37 -2.45
CA SER A 404 21.60 -13.98 -1.18
C SER A 404 20.31 -14.77 -1.32
N THR A 405 20.16 -15.82 -0.52
CA THR A 405 18.89 -16.58 -0.43
C THR A 405 18.03 -16.13 0.74
N ASP A 406 18.53 -15.26 1.63
CA ASP A 406 17.86 -14.95 2.89
C ASP A 406 18.03 -13.48 3.36
N GLY A 407 18.89 -12.72 2.69
CA GLY A 407 19.27 -11.35 3.01
C GLY A 407 20.29 -11.22 4.15
N SER A 408 20.61 -12.31 4.85
CA SER A 408 21.55 -12.33 5.98
C SER A 408 22.98 -12.60 5.51
N SER A 409 23.13 -13.50 4.55
CA SER A 409 24.41 -13.99 4.05
C SER A 409 24.52 -13.72 2.56
N TRP A 410 25.52 -12.94 2.17
CA TRP A 410 25.71 -12.50 0.80
C TRP A 410 26.93 -13.14 0.16
N THR A 411 26.76 -13.63 -1.07
CA THR A 411 27.83 -14.14 -1.92
C THR A 411 28.26 -13.05 -2.88
N VAL A 412 29.57 -12.81 -2.96
CA VAL A 412 30.15 -11.94 -4.00
C VAL A 412 30.35 -12.78 -5.24
N GLU A 413 29.59 -12.49 -6.28
CA GLU A 413 29.70 -13.21 -7.56
C GLU A 413 30.98 -12.79 -8.29
N THR A 414 31.49 -13.70 -9.12
CA THR A 414 32.67 -13.43 -9.94
C THR A 414 32.35 -12.61 -11.19
N GLU A 415 31.11 -12.72 -11.65
CA GLU A 415 30.50 -11.99 -12.73
C GLU A 415 30.18 -10.57 -12.29
N THR A 416 30.24 -9.64 -13.23
CA THR A 416 29.99 -8.22 -12.98
C THR A 416 28.99 -7.67 -13.98
N LEU A 417 28.31 -6.59 -13.59
CA LEU A 417 27.56 -5.76 -14.51
C LEU A 417 28.50 -5.25 -15.64
N PRO A 418 27.96 -4.87 -16.80
CA PRO A 418 28.76 -4.37 -17.93
C PRO A 418 29.35 -2.96 -17.67
N GLY A 419 30.33 -2.87 -16.78
CA GLY A 419 30.94 -1.63 -16.31
C GLY A 419 30.17 -0.97 -15.16
N ARG A 420 30.93 -0.23 -14.33
CA ARG A 420 30.50 0.41 -13.08
C ARG A 420 29.27 1.28 -13.26
N ARG A 421 28.30 1.13 -12.36
CA ARG A 421 27.02 1.84 -12.41
C ARG A 421 26.31 1.90 -11.05
N ALA A 422 25.74 3.06 -10.74
CA ALA A 422 24.91 3.32 -9.58
C ALA A 422 23.62 4.03 -9.99
N GLY A 423 22.56 3.91 -9.17
CA GLY A 423 21.30 4.61 -9.37
C GLY A 423 20.60 4.24 -10.68
N GLY A 424 20.81 3.02 -11.17
CA GLY A 424 20.05 2.51 -12.31
C GLY A 424 18.70 1.96 -11.87
N SER A 425 17.76 1.94 -12.80
CA SER A 425 16.45 1.32 -12.61
C SER A 425 16.57 -0.18 -12.83
N ILE A 426 16.09 -0.98 -11.88
CA ILE A 426 16.10 -2.45 -11.96
C ILE A 426 14.68 -2.98 -11.86
N VAL A 427 14.30 -3.83 -12.79
CA VAL A 427 13.00 -4.51 -12.80
C VAL A 427 13.17 -5.95 -13.28
N VAL A 428 12.32 -6.85 -12.79
CA VAL A 428 12.13 -8.17 -13.42
C VAL A 428 10.97 -8.06 -14.39
N PHE A 429 11.19 -8.44 -15.64
CA PHE A 429 10.18 -8.38 -16.68
C PHE A 429 10.40 -9.48 -17.71
N GLN A 430 9.33 -10.23 -18.02
CA GLN A 430 9.35 -11.36 -18.96
C GLN A 430 10.46 -12.39 -18.66
N GLY A 431 10.59 -12.78 -17.39
CA GLY A 431 11.55 -13.81 -16.96
C GLY A 431 13.02 -13.37 -16.96
N ARG A 432 13.27 -12.06 -17.00
CA ARG A 432 14.63 -11.49 -17.07
C ARG A 432 14.78 -10.32 -16.12
N LEU A 433 15.97 -10.14 -15.57
CA LEU A 433 16.37 -8.89 -14.92
C LEU A 433 16.73 -7.87 -15.99
N TRP A 434 16.27 -6.64 -15.79
CA TRP A 434 16.58 -5.48 -16.65
C TRP A 434 17.26 -4.40 -15.82
N TYR A 435 18.33 -3.82 -16.35
CA TYR A 435 19.06 -2.70 -15.76
C TYR A 435 19.07 -1.57 -16.77
N ILE A 436 18.43 -0.46 -16.43
CA ILE A 436 18.21 0.67 -17.32
C ILE A 436 18.90 1.92 -16.74
N GLY A 437 19.75 2.55 -17.56
CA GLY A 437 20.41 3.80 -17.20
C GLY A 437 21.46 3.67 -16.08
N GLY A 438 21.41 4.58 -15.10
CA GLY A 438 22.40 4.72 -14.05
C GLY A 438 23.60 5.58 -14.46
N LEU A 439 24.60 5.69 -13.59
CA LEU A 439 25.81 6.50 -13.80
C LEU A 439 27.06 5.82 -13.24
N ASP A 440 28.23 6.16 -13.78
CA ASP A 440 29.53 5.82 -13.14
C ASP A 440 29.93 6.96 -12.19
N GLU A 441 29.98 8.17 -12.73
CA GLU A 441 30.22 9.40 -12.00
C GLU A 441 29.18 10.47 -12.40
N PRO A 442 28.60 11.20 -11.44
CA PRO A 442 27.71 12.32 -11.77
C PRO A 442 28.45 13.41 -12.57
N PRO A 443 27.77 14.12 -13.48
CA PRO A 443 26.35 14.03 -13.83
C PRO A 443 26.05 13.07 -15.00
N ALA A 444 26.98 12.17 -15.36
CA ALA A 444 26.90 11.39 -16.59
C ALA A 444 25.96 10.17 -16.45
N GLY A 445 24.65 10.41 -16.53
CA GLY A 445 23.64 9.36 -16.69
C GLY A 445 23.82 8.59 -18.00
N ARG A 446 23.34 7.35 -18.04
CA ARG A 446 23.44 6.44 -19.19
C ARG A 446 22.08 6.20 -19.82
N LYS A 447 22.10 5.81 -21.09
CA LYS A 447 20.93 5.36 -21.85
C LYS A 447 20.84 3.84 -21.98
N GLN A 448 21.92 3.15 -21.66
CA GLN A 448 22.06 1.74 -21.97
C GLN A 448 21.01 0.91 -21.24
N VAL A 449 20.44 -0.06 -21.95
CA VAL A 449 19.53 -1.05 -21.41
C VAL A 449 20.21 -2.40 -21.48
N TRP A 450 20.33 -3.05 -20.32
CA TRP A 450 20.92 -4.36 -20.19
C TRP A 450 19.89 -5.33 -19.65
N SER A 451 20.01 -6.58 -20.04
CA SER A 451 19.12 -7.60 -19.53
C SER A 451 19.84 -8.94 -19.32
N SER A 452 19.40 -9.68 -18.31
CA SER A 452 19.99 -10.96 -17.93
C SER A 452 18.91 -12.01 -17.68
N ALA A 453 19.15 -13.25 -18.14
CA ALA A 453 18.26 -14.38 -17.92
C ALA A 453 18.55 -15.14 -16.61
N ASP A 454 19.72 -14.91 -16.00
CA ASP A 454 20.19 -15.57 -14.77
C ASP A 454 20.63 -14.58 -13.67
N GLY A 455 20.62 -13.28 -13.97
CA GLY A 455 21.06 -12.20 -13.10
C GLY A 455 22.58 -12.00 -13.05
N LEU A 456 23.36 -12.89 -13.69
CA LEU A 456 24.83 -12.90 -13.64
C LEU A 456 25.45 -12.49 -14.97
N VAL A 457 24.95 -13.05 -16.07
CA VAL A 457 25.43 -12.75 -17.43
C VAL A 457 24.50 -11.73 -18.07
N TRP A 458 25.03 -10.55 -18.34
CA TRP A 458 24.27 -9.42 -18.86
C TRP A 458 24.52 -9.20 -20.35
N THR A 459 23.43 -9.06 -21.11
CA THR A 459 23.46 -8.81 -22.55
C THR A 459 22.92 -7.42 -22.84
N ASP A 460 23.53 -6.73 -23.79
CA ASP A 460 23.04 -5.45 -24.29
C ASP A 460 21.70 -5.71 -25.00
N ALA A 461 20.65 -4.96 -24.64
CA ALA A 461 19.33 -5.10 -25.25
C ALA A 461 19.33 -4.67 -26.74
N GLY A 462 20.36 -3.96 -27.20
CA GLY A 462 20.51 -3.48 -28.57
C GLY A 462 19.75 -2.19 -28.87
N PHE A 463 19.03 -1.66 -27.88
CA PHE A 463 18.29 -0.41 -27.96
C PHE A 463 18.52 0.41 -26.69
N ASP A 464 18.84 1.68 -26.89
CA ASP A 464 19.01 2.64 -25.81
C ASP A 464 17.67 3.18 -25.31
N PHE A 465 17.59 3.44 -24.01
CA PHE A 465 16.56 4.26 -23.42
C PHE A 465 16.58 5.66 -24.05
N PRO A 466 15.43 6.32 -24.32
CA PRO A 466 15.39 7.55 -25.12
C PRO A 466 16.23 8.70 -24.55
N VAL A 467 16.33 8.78 -23.22
CA VAL A 467 17.05 9.83 -22.49
C VAL A 467 18.11 9.24 -21.57
N THR A 468 19.16 9.98 -21.25
CA THR A 468 20.08 9.56 -20.18
C THR A 468 19.33 9.64 -18.87
N THR A 469 19.38 8.60 -18.03
CA THR A 469 18.65 8.63 -16.76
C THR A 469 19.44 7.97 -15.64
N TYR A 470 19.28 8.48 -14.43
CA TYR A 470 19.65 7.84 -13.18
C TYR A 470 18.68 8.26 -12.08
N ASN A 471 18.60 7.44 -11.03
CA ASN A 471 17.63 7.54 -9.94
C ASN A 471 16.17 7.74 -10.43
N ALA A 472 15.81 7.11 -11.54
CA ALA A 472 14.41 7.04 -11.97
C ALA A 472 13.69 5.92 -11.22
N GLY A 473 12.42 6.14 -10.87
CA GLY A 473 11.56 5.09 -10.37
C GLY A 473 11.28 4.09 -11.48
N ALA A 474 11.21 2.80 -11.14
CA ALA A 474 10.86 1.77 -12.11
C ALA A 474 9.96 0.69 -11.51
N THR A 475 8.98 0.26 -12.30
CA THR A 475 8.06 -0.83 -11.94
C THR A 475 7.54 -1.51 -13.20
N VAL A 476 6.93 -2.68 -13.03
CA VAL A 476 6.13 -3.32 -14.08
C VAL A 476 4.67 -3.09 -13.75
N HIS A 477 3.93 -2.52 -14.70
CA HIS A 477 2.52 -2.20 -14.58
C HIS A 477 1.83 -2.43 -15.93
N ASP A 478 0.67 -3.09 -15.91
CA ASP A 478 -0.11 -3.46 -17.10
C ASP A 478 0.74 -4.11 -18.22
N GLY A 479 1.55 -5.11 -17.83
CA GLY A 479 2.39 -5.85 -18.78
C GLY A 479 3.51 -5.03 -19.45
N ARG A 480 3.86 -3.86 -18.90
CA ARG A 480 4.91 -2.98 -19.44
C ARG A 480 5.91 -2.58 -18.35
N ILE A 481 7.16 -2.38 -18.74
CA ILE A 481 8.14 -1.69 -17.90
C ILE A 481 7.81 -0.20 -17.94
N TRP A 482 7.75 0.43 -16.77
CA TRP A 482 7.59 1.88 -16.62
C TRP A 482 8.82 2.48 -15.95
N ILE A 483 9.33 3.56 -16.54
CA ILE A 483 10.42 4.39 -16.01
C ILE A 483 9.88 5.78 -15.77
N VAL A 484 9.94 6.25 -14.53
CA VAL A 484 9.27 7.47 -14.07
C VAL A 484 10.27 8.45 -13.48
N GLY A 485 10.33 9.65 -14.09
CA GLY A 485 11.19 10.74 -13.65
C GLY A 485 12.68 10.45 -13.82
N GLY A 486 13.45 10.75 -12.78
CA GLY A 486 14.90 10.58 -12.75
C GLY A 486 15.65 11.84 -13.16
N ASN A 487 16.94 11.67 -13.43
CA ASN A 487 17.86 12.77 -13.67
C ASN A 487 18.70 12.55 -14.93
N SER A 488 18.80 13.60 -15.74
CA SER A 488 19.53 13.62 -17.02
C SER A 488 20.51 14.80 -17.11
N GLY A 489 20.99 15.29 -15.97
CA GLY A 489 21.68 16.58 -15.84
C GLY A 489 20.76 17.68 -15.29
N THR A 490 19.44 17.49 -15.41
CA THR A 490 18.39 18.18 -14.67
C THR A 490 17.35 17.16 -14.21
N TYR A 491 16.53 17.51 -13.21
CA TYR A 491 15.38 16.69 -12.81
C TYR A 491 14.41 16.53 -13.99
N SER A 492 13.81 15.35 -14.11
CA SER A 492 12.91 14.98 -15.21
C SER A 492 11.50 14.72 -14.70
N ALA A 493 10.49 15.16 -15.45
CA ALA A 493 9.10 14.73 -15.27
C ALA A 493 8.74 13.56 -16.19
N SER A 494 9.63 13.18 -17.11
CA SER A 494 9.28 12.27 -18.18
C SER A 494 8.96 10.87 -17.70
N VAL A 495 7.96 10.29 -18.35
CA VAL A 495 7.47 8.94 -18.11
C VAL A 495 7.60 8.16 -19.40
N TYR A 496 8.22 6.98 -19.33
CA TYR A 496 8.38 6.10 -20.49
C TYR A 496 7.90 4.71 -20.14
N SER A 497 7.25 4.06 -21.11
CA SER A 497 6.84 2.66 -20.98
C SER A 497 7.28 1.80 -22.16
N SER A 498 7.51 0.51 -21.91
CA SER A 498 7.89 -0.46 -22.93
C SER A 498 7.24 -1.83 -22.69
N ALA A 499 6.71 -2.44 -23.75
CA ALA A 499 6.13 -3.80 -23.69
C ALA A 499 7.17 -4.92 -23.87
N ASP A 500 8.39 -4.57 -24.27
CA ASP A 500 9.45 -5.53 -24.63
C ASP A 500 10.82 -5.18 -24.02
N GLY A 501 10.94 -4.02 -23.36
CA GLY A 501 12.20 -3.47 -22.86
C GLY A 501 13.13 -2.91 -23.94
N LEU A 502 12.69 -2.89 -25.21
CA LEU A 502 13.48 -2.47 -26.37
C LEU A 502 12.95 -1.16 -26.95
N LEU A 503 11.65 -1.12 -27.23
CA LEU A 503 10.97 0.04 -27.80
C LEU A 503 10.24 0.81 -26.71
N TRP A 504 10.58 2.09 -26.59
CA TRP A 504 10.09 2.97 -25.54
C TRP A 504 9.12 4.00 -26.09
N THR A 505 7.97 4.12 -25.46
CA THR A 505 6.96 5.14 -25.74
C THR A 505 6.94 6.14 -24.59
N GLN A 506 7.00 7.43 -24.89
CA GLN A 506 6.79 8.47 -23.88
C GLN A 506 5.30 8.56 -23.56
N ALA A 507 4.96 8.52 -22.28
CA ALA A 507 3.62 8.74 -21.74
C ALA A 507 3.47 10.22 -21.32
N GLU A 508 2.34 10.57 -20.70
CA GLU A 508 2.17 11.92 -20.14
C GLU A 508 3.19 12.17 -19.03
N ASP A 509 3.84 13.33 -19.07
CA ASP A 509 4.82 13.72 -18.07
C ASP A 509 4.14 13.84 -16.68
N MET A 510 4.89 13.55 -15.62
CA MET A 510 4.43 13.80 -14.26
C MET A 510 4.11 15.29 -14.06
N PRO A 511 3.14 15.64 -13.18
CA PRO A 511 2.81 17.02 -12.85
C PRO A 511 3.99 17.85 -12.30
N GLN A 512 5.04 17.19 -11.80
CA GLN A 512 6.27 17.81 -11.34
C GLN A 512 7.46 16.91 -11.65
N ALA A 513 8.55 17.50 -12.15
CA ALA A 513 9.81 16.82 -12.35
C ALA A 513 10.44 16.39 -11.02
N ALA A 514 10.98 15.18 -10.96
CA ALA A 514 11.67 14.68 -9.77
C ALA A 514 12.61 13.52 -10.12
N ASP A 515 13.73 13.42 -9.41
CA ASP A 515 14.51 12.19 -9.31
C ASP A 515 14.30 11.51 -7.95
N ARG A 516 14.79 10.28 -7.79
CA ARG A 516 14.68 9.48 -6.57
C ARG A 516 13.22 9.26 -6.14
N VAL A 517 12.37 9.08 -7.15
CA VAL A 517 10.95 8.76 -7.01
C VAL A 517 10.80 7.26 -6.81
N GLY A 518 9.94 6.85 -5.87
CA GLY A 518 9.51 5.46 -5.76
C GLY A 518 8.41 5.19 -6.78
N ALA A 519 8.59 4.21 -7.67
CA ALA A 519 7.54 3.78 -8.61
C ALA A 519 6.96 2.44 -8.19
N LEU A 520 5.62 2.33 -8.14
CA LEU A 520 4.91 1.13 -7.66
C LEU A 520 3.72 0.82 -8.58
N SER A 521 3.38 -0.46 -8.73
CA SER A 521 2.13 -0.91 -9.37
C SER A 521 1.24 -1.54 -8.32
N PHE A 522 0.01 -1.03 -8.17
CA PHE A 522 -0.85 -1.41 -7.05
C PHE A 522 -2.34 -1.21 -7.36
N THR A 523 -3.18 -2.13 -6.91
CA THR A 523 -4.64 -2.08 -7.00
C THR A 523 -5.10 -1.72 -5.60
N PRO A 524 -5.66 -0.53 -5.37
CA PRO A 524 -6.41 -0.24 -4.17
C PRO A 524 -7.45 -1.34 -3.96
N THR A 525 -7.32 -2.09 -2.88
CA THR A 525 -8.37 -3.02 -2.48
C THR A 525 -9.43 -2.14 -1.84
N PRO A 526 -10.67 -2.07 -2.38
CA PRO A 526 -11.74 -1.38 -1.69
C PRO A 526 -11.79 -1.94 -0.27
N ALA A 527 -11.88 -1.08 0.75
CA ALA A 527 -12.26 -1.55 2.08
C ALA A 527 -13.48 -2.45 1.88
N THR A 528 -13.34 -3.73 2.24
CA THR A 528 -14.51 -4.61 2.23
C THR A 528 -15.46 -3.96 3.23
N PRO A 529 -16.68 -3.57 2.80
CA PRO A 529 -17.61 -2.84 3.65
C PRO A 529 -17.81 -3.58 4.96
#